data_AF-H7C0S9-F1
#
_entry.id   AF-H7C0S9-F1
#
_cell.length_a   1.000
_cell.length_b   1.000
_cell.length_c   1.000
_cell.angle_alpha   90.00
_cell.angle_beta   90.00
_cell.angle_gamma   90.00
#
_symmetry.space_group_name_H-M   'P 1'
#
loop_
_entity.id
_entity.type
_entity.pdbx_description
1 polymer ?
#
loop_
_entity_poly.entity_id
_entity_poly.type
_entity_poly.pdbx_seq_one_letter_code
_entity_poly.pdbx_strand_id
1 'polypeptide(L)' 'DKTLKLWNPLRGTLLRTYSGHGYEVLDAAGSFDNSSLCSGGGDKAVVLWDVASGQVVRKFRGHAGLRGWPRETL' A
#
# COMPACT_ATOMS: atom_id res chain seq x y z
N ASP A 1 -6.64 11.44 -4.51
CA ASP A 1 -5.50 12.36 -4.24
C ASP A 1 -4.15 11.62 -4.14
N LYS A 2 -3.99 10.39 -4.68
CA LYS A 2 -2.75 9.59 -4.60
C LYS A 2 -2.24 9.32 -3.16
N THR A 3 -3.08 9.58 -2.15
CA THR A 3 -2.74 9.35 -0.75
C THR A 3 -3.52 8.18 -0.19
N LEU A 4 -2.94 7.53 0.80
CA LEU A 4 -3.66 6.59 1.64
C LEU A 4 -3.99 7.28 2.96
N LYS A 5 -5.18 7.04 3.52
CA LYS A 5 -5.60 7.64 4.78
C LYS A 5 -6.01 6.56 5.77
N LEU A 6 -5.43 6.61 6.96
CA LEU A 6 -5.82 5.76 8.09
C LEU A 6 -6.80 6.52 8.96
N TRP A 7 -7.93 5.89 9.27
CA TRP A 7 -9.01 6.46 10.05
C TRP A 7 -9.23 5.65 11.31
N ASN A 8 -9.63 6.32 12.39
CA ASN A 8 -10.18 5.65 13.55
C ASN A 8 -11.66 5.34 13.28
N PRO A 9 -12.08 4.06 13.17
CA PRO A 9 -13.46 3.73 12.82
C PRO A 9 -14.46 4.07 13.93
N LEU A 10 -14.02 4.10 15.20
CA LEU A 10 -14.89 4.40 16.33
C LEU A 10 -15.17 5.90 16.48
N ARG A 11 -14.19 6.73 16.12
CA ARG A 11 -14.25 8.19 16.28
C ARG A 11 -14.49 8.94 14.97
N GLY A 12 -14.35 8.27 13.82
CA GLY A 12 -14.38 8.90 12.51
C GLY A 12 -13.23 9.89 12.26
N THR A 13 -12.17 9.86 13.09
CA THR A 13 -11.07 10.82 13.00
C THR A 13 -9.97 10.31 12.09
N LEU A 14 -9.44 11.18 11.24
CA LEU A 14 -8.25 10.89 10.45
C LEU A 14 -7.06 10.75 11.39
N LEU A 15 -6.44 9.56 11.42
CA LEU A 15 -5.26 9.29 12.22
C LEU A 15 -3.99 9.69 11.47
N ARG A 16 -3.93 9.37 10.16
CA ARG A 16 -2.72 9.58 9.37
C ARG A 16 -3.01 9.64 7.88
N THR A 17 -2.19 10.41 7.17
CA THR A 17 -2.13 10.43 5.71
C THR A 17 -0.76 9.96 5.25
N TYR A 18 -0.73 9.01 4.32
CA TYR A 18 0.46 8.48 3.69
C TYR A 18 0.57 9.03 2.27
N SER A 19 1.61 9.80 2.01
CA SER A 19 1.94 10.39 0.71
C SER A 19 3.21 9.74 0.18
N GLY A 20 3.19 9.26 -1.08
CA GLY A 20 4.34 8.56 -1.67
C GLY A 20 4.05 7.71 -2.90
N HIS A 21 2.77 7.50 -3.23
CA HIS A 21 2.40 6.96 -4.54
C HIS A 21 2.53 8.02 -5.63
N GLY A 22 3.09 7.61 -6.78
CA GLY A 22 3.21 8.48 -7.96
C GLY A 22 1.88 8.66 -8.70
N TYR A 23 0.92 7.76 -8.46
CA TYR A 23 -0.39 7.68 -9.09
C TYR A 23 -1.48 7.33 -8.07
N GLU A 24 -2.71 7.18 -8.52
CA GLU A 24 -3.84 6.79 -7.67
C GLU A 24 -3.54 5.49 -6.94
N VAL A 25 -3.89 5.45 -5.66
CA VAL A 25 -3.87 4.22 -4.88
C VAL A 25 -5.09 3.42 -5.28
N LEU A 26 -4.87 2.22 -5.79
CA LEU A 26 -5.91 1.34 -6.30
C LEU A 26 -6.35 0.33 -5.25
N ASP A 27 -5.44 -0.07 -4.37
CA ASP A 27 -5.70 -1.10 -3.37
C ASP A 27 -4.89 -0.89 -2.08
N ALA A 28 -5.38 -1.44 -0.98
CA ALA A 28 -4.79 -1.34 0.34
C ALA A 28 -5.09 -2.58 1.19
N ALA A 29 -4.07 -3.13 1.84
CA ALA A 29 -4.18 -4.27 2.75
C ALA A 29 -3.45 -3.96 4.06
N GLY A 30 -4.05 -4.30 5.19
CA GLY A 30 -3.43 -4.16 6.52
C GLY A 30 -3.09 -5.52 7.11
N SER A 31 -2.05 -5.56 7.94
CA SER A 31 -1.82 -6.68 8.84
C SER A 31 -2.78 -6.61 10.03
N PHE A 32 -3.21 -7.76 10.55
CA PHE A 32 -4.12 -7.83 11.69
C PHE A 32 -3.53 -7.25 12.99
N ASP A 33 -2.20 -7.33 13.13
CA ASP A 33 -1.45 -6.72 14.23
C ASP A 33 -1.33 -5.19 14.11
N ASN A 34 -1.89 -4.60 13.06
CA ASN A 34 -1.88 -3.18 12.76
C ASN A 34 -0.47 -2.57 12.74
N SER A 35 0.56 -3.39 12.51
CA SER A 35 1.96 -2.96 12.51
C SER A 35 2.40 -2.54 11.11
N SER A 36 1.86 -3.21 10.09
CA SER A 36 2.22 -3.02 8.68
C SER A 36 0.99 -2.80 7.81
N LEU A 37 1.13 -1.89 6.85
CA LEU A 37 0.09 -1.57 5.86
C LEU A 37 0.73 -1.61 4.46
N CYS A 38 0.09 -2.28 3.52
CA CYS A 38 0.50 -2.34 2.12
C CYS A 38 -0.48 -1.56 1.27
N SER A 39 0.01 -0.84 0.29
CA SER A 39 -0.84 -0.20 -0.72
C SER A 39 -0.29 -0.39 -2.12
N GLY A 40 -1.18 -0.71 -3.05
CA GLY A 40 -0.91 -0.85 -4.47
C GLY A 40 -1.42 0.37 -5.23
N GLY A 41 -0.57 0.97 -6.06
CA GLY A 41 -0.94 2.12 -6.87
C GLY A 41 -0.86 1.85 -8.36
N GLY A 42 -1.54 2.69 -9.15
CA GLY A 42 -1.43 2.71 -10.61
C GLY A 42 -0.01 2.99 -11.12
N ASP A 43 0.90 3.42 -10.23
CA ASP A 43 2.33 3.55 -10.48
C ASP A 43 3.06 2.20 -10.55
N LYS A 44 2.31 1.08 -10.58
CA LYS A 44 2.83 -0.30 -10.64
C LYS A 44 3.79 -0.59 -9.48
N ALA A 45 3.58 0.12 -8.38
CA ALA A 45 4.36 0.01 -7.18
C ALA A 45 3.46 -0.44 -6.02
N VAL A 46 4.01 -1.32 -5.20
CA VAL A 46 3.44 -1.65 -3.90
C VAL A 46 4.31 -0.97 -2.85
N VAL A 47 3.68 -0.24 -1.93
CA VAL A 47 4.37 0.45 -0.84
C VAL A 47 3.98 -0.22 0.46
N LEU A 48 4.98 -0.63 1.23
CA LEU A 48 4.84 -1.08 2.61
C LEU A 48 5.09 0.11 3.53
N TRP A 49 4.13 0.33 4.41
CA TRP A 49 4.10 1.40 5.40
C TRP A 49 4.15 0.79 6.79
N ASP A 50 4.92 1.44 7.66
CA ASP A 50 4.88 1.16 9.09
C ASP A 50 3.79 2.05 9.70
N VAL A 51 2.81 1.42 10.35
CA VAL A 51 1.62 2.13 10.85
C VAL A 51 1.96 3.04 12.03
N ALA A 52 2.90 2.61 12.88
CA ALA A 52 3.28 3.35 14.08
C ALA A 52 3.98 4.67 13.73
N SER A 53 5.04 4.59 12.92
CA SER A 53 5.84 5.74 12.48
C SER A 53 5.18 6.53 11.36
N GLY A 54 4.35 5.88 10.54
CA GLY A 54 3.77 6.48 9.35
C GLY A 54 4.69 6.53 8.14
N GLN A 55 5.85 5.88 8.22
CA GLN A 55 6.91 5.98 7.22
C GLN A 55 6.82 4.87 6.18
N VAL A 56 7.38 5.14 5.00
CA VAL A 56 7.61 4.10 3.99
C VAL A 56 8.71 3.17 4.49
N VAL A 57 8.37 1.91 4.74
CA VAL A 57 9.35 0.86 5.04
C VAL A 57 10.04 0.42 3.76
N ARG A 58 9.25 0.18 2.71
CA ARG A 58 9.76 -0.31 1.43
C ARG A 58 8.83 0.01 0.28
N LYS A 59 9.40 0.35 -0.86
CA LYS A 59 8.67 0.51 -2.13
C LYS A 59 9.11 -0.61 -3.08
N PHE A 60 8.19 -1.52 -3.36
CA PHE A 60 8.36 -2.59 -4.33
C PHE A 60 7.93 -2.08 -5.70
N ARG A 61 8.86 -2.08 -6.65
CA ARG A 61 8.60 -1.84 -8.07
C ARG A 61 8.85 -3.15 -8.79
N GLY A 62 7.89 -3.62 -9.55
CA GLY A 62 7.98 -4.97 -10.13
C GLY A 62 6.69 -5.49 -10.73
N HIS A 63 5.55 -4.87 -10.42
CA HIS A 63 4.31 -5.11 -11.14
C HIS A 63 4.36 -4.49 -12.54
N ALA A 64 5.31 -4.93 -13.38
CA ALA A 64 5.21 -4.80 -14.82
C ALA A 64 3.95 -5.58 -15.22
N GLY A 65 2.82 -4.87 -15.26
CA GLY A 65 1.48 -5.46 -15.35
C GLY A 65 1.46 -6.71 -16.22
N LEU A 66 1.04 -7.83 -15.63
CA LEU A 66 0.78 -9.12 -16.29
C LEU A 66 1.64 -9.35 -17.55
N ARG A 67 2.96 -9.29 -17.44
CA ARG A 67 3.82 -9.95 -18.41
C ARG A 67 4.30 -11.24 -17.79
N GLY A 68 3.50 -12.28 -18.02
CA GLY A 68 3.86 -13.69 -17.88
C GLY A 68 4.50 -14.06 -16.56
N TRP A 69 3.70 -14.51 -15.60
CA TRP A 69 4.19 -15.59 -14.75
C TRP A 69 4.58 -16.74 -15.69
N PRO A 70 5.80 -17.29 -15.66
CA PRO A 70 6.01 -18.60 -16.25
C PRO A 70 5.09 -19.53 -15.47
N ARG A 71 4.09 -20.09 -16.16
CA ARG A 71 3.42 -21.28 -15.65
C ARG A 71 4.51 -22.35 -15.58
N GLU A 72 5.01 -22.61 -14.38
CA GLU A 72 5.70 -23.86 -14.10
C GLU A 72 4.65 -24.96 -14.28
N THR A 73 4.74 -25.64 -15.41
CA THR A 73 4.05 -26.89 -15.68
C THR A 73 4.74 -27.96 -14.83
N LEU A 74 4.04 -28.47 -13.83
CA LEU A 74 4.31 -29.80 -13.27
C LEU A 74 3.67 -30.86 -14.18
#